data_AF-A0A538U6A7-F1
#
_entry.id   AF-A0A538U6A7-F1
#
_cell.length_a   1.000
_cell.length_b   1.000
_cell.length_c   1.000
_cell.angle_alpha   90.00
_cell.angle_beta   90.00
_cell.angle_gamma   90.00
#
_symmetry.space_group_name_H-M   'P 1'
#
loop_
_entity.id
_entity.type
_entity.pdbx_description
1 polymer ?
#
loop_
_entity_poly.entity_id
_entity_poly.type
_entity_poly.pdbx_seq_one_letter_code
_entity_poly.pdbx_strand_id
1 'polypeptide(L)'
;MAHEQAARLDPAVRTSVHHAHLMRGDYERAIALDIEDLPHVTVLALDLLGRRDEAAARMREYERRPLPKMMRPFIESLRLIFEGRLDEARGLSQALCNQLPFRDPCALYYFGRQLAATGDEPGGLQLLGRSVDGGFSCFDFMMRDPWLERVRGHETFRALLRRSEARERGARAAFIEADGERVLGLSG
;
A
#
# COMPACT_ATOMS: atom_id res chain seq x y z
N MET A 1 3.98 -17.23 13.11
CA MET A 1 4.79 -16.21 12.39
C MET A 1 5.22 -15.09 13.35
N ALA A 2 6.31 -14.37 13.08
CA ALA A 2 6.97 -13.44 14.03
C ALA A 2 6.04 -12.46 14.78
N HIS A 3 4.95 -11.99 14.16
CA HIS A 3 3.92 -11.17 14.83
C HIS A 3 3.21 -11.92 15.96
N GLU A 4 2.79 -13.18 15.76
CA GLU A 4 2.11 -13.98 16.80
C GLU A 4 3.05 -14.25 17.99
N GLN A 5 4.33 -14.46 17.70
CA GLN A 5 5.35 -14.62 18.73
C GLN A 5 5.58 -13.30 19.48
N ALA A 6 5.63 -12.17 18.77
CA ALA A 6 5.77 -10.85 19.39
C ALA A 6 4.54 -10.51 20.25
N ALA A 7 3.33 -10.72 19.74
CA ALA A 7 2.07 -10.47 20.47
C ALA A 7 1.90 -11.39 21.69
N ARG A 8 2.45 -12.61 21.64
CA ARG A 8 2.50 -13.53 22.80
C ARG A 8 3.45 -13.04 23.89
N LEU A 9 4.53 -12.36 23.53
CA LEU A 9 5.52 -11.82 24.47
C LEU A 9 5.11 -10.44 25.01
N ASP A 10 4.54 -9.60 24.15
CA ASP A 10 4.00 -8.29 24.50
C ASP A 10 2.75 -8.02 23.65
N PRO A 11 1.54 -8.15 24.22
CA PRO A 11 0.29 -7.87 23.52
C PRO A 11 0.15 -6.42 23.03
N ALA A 12 0.94 -5.48 23.57
CA ALA A 12 0.93 -4.08 23.15
C ALA A 12 1.91 -3.77 22.01
N VAL A 13 2.67 -4.76 21.52
CA VAL A 13 3.65 -4.56 20.47
C VAL A 13 2.99 -4.09 19.17
N ARG A 14 3.27 -2.85 18.79
CA ARG A 14 2.82 -2.29 17.50
C ARG A 14 3.70 -2.86 16.40
N THR A 15 3.20 -3.82 15.65
CA THR A 15 3.86 -4.34 14.44
C THR A 15 3.10 -3.92 13.20
N SER A 16 3.80 -3.72 12.08
CA SER A 16 3.22 -3.41 10.76
C SER A 16 2.59 -4.63 10.05
N VAL A 17 2.04 -5.58 10.80
CA VAL A 17 1.50 -6.85 10.25
C VAL A 17 0.24 -6.63 9.41
N HIS A 18 -0.53 -5.59 9.69
CA HIS A 18 -1.73 -5.20 8.95
C HIS A 18 -1.40 -4.90 7.48
N HIS A 19 -0.24 -4.30 7.21
CA HIS A 19 0.27 -4.17 5.84
C HIS A 19 0.50 -5.53 5.17
N ALA A 20 1.10 -6.50 5.85
CA ALA A 20 1.33 -7.82 5.27
C ALA A 20 0.01 -8.53 4.94
N HIS A 21 -1.01 -8.43 5.79
CA HIS A 21 -2.34 -8.97 5.51
C HIS A 21 -3.02 -8.27 4.32
N LEU A 22 -2.91 -6.95 4.22
CA LEU A 22 -3.39 -6.19 3.05
C LEU A 22 -2.73 -6.68 1.75
N MET A 23 -1.40 -6.85 1.78
CA MET A 23 -0.61 -7.32 0.63
C MET A 23 -0.89 -8.79 0.28
N ARG A 24 -1.42 -9.60 1.20
CA ARG A 24 -1.86 -11.00 0.94
C ARG A 24 -3.33 -11.13 0.53
N GLY A 25 -4.15 -10.15 0.86
CA GLY A 25 -5.56 -10.09 0.45
C GLY A 25 -6.51 -10.43 1.59
N ASP A 26 -5.98 -10.60 2.80
CA ASP A 26 -6.74 -10.87 4.01
C ASP A 26 -7.33 -9.56 4.54
N TYR A 27 -8.18 -8.89 3.76
CA TYR A 27 -8.61 -7.51 4.02
C TYR A 27 -9.30 -7.33 5.37
N GLU A 28 -10.19 -8.25 5.77
CA GLU A 28 -10.83 -8.19 7.09
C GLU A 28 -9.81 -8.35 8.22
N ARG A 29 -8.79 -9.19 8.03
CA ARG A 29 -7.71 -9.35 9.01
C ARG A 29 -6.82 -8.10 9.06
N ALA A 30 -6.57 -7.46 7.92
CA ALA A 30 -5.85 -6.20 7.84
C ALA A 30 -6.59 -5.09 8.60
N ILE A 31 -7.91 -4.98 8.44
CA ILE A 31 -8.77 -4.04 9.18
C ILE A 31 -8.72 -4.31 10.69
N ALA A 32 -8.85 -5.56 11.10
CA ALA A 32 -8.90 -5.92 12.52
C ALA A 32 -7.57 -5.68 13.27
N LEU A 33 -6.45 -5.70 12.55
CA LEU A 33 -5.10 -5.53 13.12
C LEU A 33 -4.54 -4.12 12.91
N ASP A 34 -5.23 -3.25 12.17
CA ASP A 34 -4.79 -1.89 11.94
C ASP A 34 -5.06 -1.03 13.18
N ILE A 35 -3.98 -0.77 13.91
CA ILE A 35 -3.97 0.01 15.15
C ILE A 35 -3.26 1.35 14.95
N GLU A 36 -3.12 1.82 13.71
CA GLU A 36 -2.50 3.11 13.40
C GLU A 36 -3.41 4.29 13.71
N ASP A 37 -2.80 5.41 14.11
CA ASP A 37 -3.54 6.64 14.45
C ASP A 37 -4.28 7.18 13.22
N LEU A 38 -3.70 7.00 12.03
CA LEU A 38 -4.38 7.08 10.73
C LEU A 38 -4.48 5.65 10.18
N PRO A 39 -5.66 5.02 10.17
CA PRO A 39 -5.83 3.62 9.76
C PRO A 39 -5.87 3.54 8.24
N HIS A 40 -4.74 3.89 7.62
CA HIS A 40 -4.57 3.96 6.18
C HIS A 40 -4.83 2.59 5.56
N VAL A 41 -4.31 1.52 6.16
CA VAL A 41 -4.57 0.14 5.71
C VAL A 41 -6.05 -0.19 5.77
N THR A 42 -6.76 0.22 6.82
CA THR A 42 -8.19 -0.04 6.95
C THR A 42 -8.97 0.57 5.81
N VAL A 43 -8.76 1.86 5.47
CA VAL A 43 -9.54 2.47 4.39
C VAL A 43 -9.19 1.90 3.02
N LEU A 44 -7.95 1.45 2.82
CA LEU A 44 -7.57 0.74 1.61
C LEU A 44 -8.21 -0.65 1.54
N ALA A 45 -8.25 -1.39 2.64
CA ALA A 45 -8.90 -2.69 2.72
C ALA A 45 -10.41 -2.57 2.48
N LEU A 46 -11.07 -1.54 3.02
CA LEU A 46 -12.48 -1.25 2.74
C LEU A 46 -12.72 -0.98 1.25
N ASP A 47 -11.89 -0.16 0.61
CA ASP A 47 -11.97 0.08 -0.84
C ASP A 47 -11.78 -1.19 -1.66
N LEU A 48 -10.78 -2.02 -1.31
CA LEU A 48 -10.50 -3.30 -1.98
C LEU A 48 -11.63 -4.33 -1.79
N LEU A 49 -12.41 -4.22 -0.72
CA LEU A 49 -13.64 -5.00 -0.47
C LEU A 49 -14.88 -4.40 -1.18
N GLY A 50 -14.73 -3.31 -1.92
CA GLY A 50 -15.85 -2.58 -2.55
C GLY A 50 -16.67 -1.74 -1.57
N ARG A 51 -16.25 -1.62 -0.31
CA ARG A 51 -16.92 -0.85 0.76
C ARG A 51 -16.47 0.62 0.74
N ARG A 52 -16.52 1.24 -0.44
CA ARG A 52 -16.04 2.62 -0.68
C ARG A 52 -16.75 3.67 0.17
N ASP A 53 -18.05 3.53 0.37
CA ASP A 53 -18.83 4.47 1.19
C ASP A 53 -18.36 4.48 2.64
N GLU A 54 -18.01 3.31 3.19
CA GLU A 54 -17.44 3.19 4.53
C GLU A 54 -16.03 3.80 4.61
N ALA A 55 -15.19 3.55 3.60
CA ALA A 55 -13.85 4.16 3.50
C ALA A 55 -13.95 5.70 3.48
N ALA A 56 -14.85 6.25 2.66
CA ALA A 56 -15.09 7.69 2.56
C ALA A 56 -15.64 8.27 3.88
N ALA A 57 -16.58 7.57 4.53
CA ALA A 57 -17.14 7.99 5.82
C ALA A 57 -16.06 8.07 6.91
N ARG A 58 -15.14 7.10 6.97
CA ARG A 58 -14.02 7.14 7.91
C ARG A 58 -13.08 8.30 7.62
N MET A 59 -12.69 8.51 6.37
CA MET A 59 -11.83 9.66 6.02
C MET A 59 -12.48 10.99 6.43
N ARG A 60 -13.79 11.18 6.23
CA ARG A 60 -14.52 12.36 6.73
C ARG A 60 -14.44 12.53 8.24
N GLU A 61 -14.49 11.44 9.00
CA GLU A 61 -14.33 11.49 10.45
C GLU A 61 -12.90 11.93 10.83
N TYR A 62 -11.89 11.39 10.15
CA TYR A 62 -10.49 11.78 10.36
C TYR A 62 -10.23 13.26 10.06
N GLU A 63 -10.82 13.80 9.00
CA GLU A 63 -10.69 15.21 8.63
C GLU A 63 -11.17 16.19 9.72
N ARG A 64 -12.10 15.76 10.58
CA ARG A 64 -12.62 16.56 11.70
C ARG A 64 -11.65 16.64 12.88
N ARG A 65 -10.65 15.77 12.93
CA ARG A 65 -9.64 15.76 14.00
C ARG A 65 -8.59 16.86 13.73
N PRO A 66 -7.90 17.36 14.77
CA PRO A 66 -6.70 18.16 14.58
C PRO A 66 -5.64 17.34 13.83
N LEU A 67 -5.36 17.71 12.59
CA LEU A 67 -4.42 17.00 11.72
C LEU A 67 -3.21 17.89 11.44
N PRO A 68 -1.99 17.32 11.36
CA PRO A 68 -0.85 18.01 10.79
C PRO A 68 -1.16 18.54 9.39
N LYS A 69 -0.63 19.72 9.06
CA LYS A 69 -0.90 20.42 7.78
C LYS A 69 -0.69 19.53 6.55
N MET A 70 0.28 18.62 6.61
CA MET A 70 0.62 17.71 5.51
C MET A 70 -0.27 16.47 5.42
N MET A 71 -0.93 16.06 6.51
CA MET A 71 -1.81 14.88 6.50
C MET A 71 -3.20 15.20 5.96
N ARG A 72 -3.67 16.45 6.13
CA ARG A 72 -5.01 16.84 5.68
C ARG A 72 -5.21 16.65 4.16
N PRO A 73 -4.32 17.16 3.27
CA PRO A 73 -4.51 16.96 1.83
C PRO A 73 -4.40 15.48 1.42
N PHE A 74 -3.62 14.68 2.15
CA PHE A 74 -3.52 13.24 1.90
C PHE A 74 -4.85 12.53 2.19
N ILE A 75 -5.42 12.75 3.39
CA ILE A 75 -6.71 12.19 3.78
C ILE A 75 -7.82 12.65 2.81
N GLU A 76 -7.81 13.94 2.46
CA GLU A 76 -8.76 14.52 1.52
C GLU A 76 -8.66 13.87 0.14
N SER A 77 -7.44 13.67 -0.37
CA SER A 77 -7.24 13.02 -1.67
C SER A 77 -7.76 11.58 -1.71
N LEU A 78 -7.56 10.80 -0.64
CA LEU A 78 -8.11 9.45 -0.52
C LEU A 78 -9.63 9.47 -0.49
N ARG A 79 -10.23 10.35 0.32
CA ARG A 79 -11.68 10.54 0.38
C ARG A 79 -12.27 10.84 -0.99
N LEU A 80 -11.67 11.78 -1.73
CA LEU A 80 -12.13 12.16 -3.06
C LEU A 80 -12.04 10.99 -4.05
N ILE A 81 -11.02 10.13 -3.95
CA ILE A 81 -10.94 8.90 -4.77
C ILE A 81 -12.09 7.95 -4.43
N PHE A 82 -12.35 7.72 -3.14
CA PHE A 82 -13.45 6.85 -2.71
C PHE A 82 -14.83 7.39 -3.12
N GLU A 83 -15.00 8.72 -3.13
CA GLU A 83 -16.20 9.41 -3.61
C GLU A 83 -16.29 9.52 -5.16
N GLY A 84 -15.28 9.05 -5.90
CA GLY A 84 -15.25 9.11 -7.36
C GLY A 84 -14.93 10.50 -7.95
N ARG A 85 -14.51 11.46 -7.13
CA ARG A 85 -14.15 12.84 -7.51
C ARG A 85 -12.70 12.91 -7.99
N LEU A 86 -12.40 12.19 -9.07
CA LEU A 86 -11.03 11.88 -9.48
C LEU A 86 -10.22 13.08 -9.95
N ASP A 87 -10.84 14.08 -10.58
CA ASP A 87 -10.12 15.28 -11.06
C ASP A 87 -9.64 16.16 -9.90
N GLU A 88 -10.47 16.32 -8.86
CA GLU A 88 -10.10 17.03 -7.63
C GLU A 88 -9.03 16.25 -6.86
N ALA A 89 -9.19 14.94 -6.76
CA ALA A 89 -8.18 14.07 -6.17
C ALA A 89 -6.83 14.15 -6.92
N ARG A 90 -6.85 14.26 -8.25
CA ARG A 90 -5.62 14.40 -9.06
C ARG A 90 -4.85 15.64 -8.65
N GLY A 91 -5.52 16.79 -8.57
CA GLY A 91 -4.90 18.05 -8.17
C GLY A 91 -4.21 17.98 -6.82
N LEU A 92 -4.88 17.41 -5.80
CA LEU A 92 -4.30 17.21 -4.48
C LEU A 92 -3.14 16.19 -4.49
N SER A 93 -3.29 15.10 -5.22
CA SER A 93 -2.26 14.04 -5.32
C SER A 93 -0.97 14.58 -5.93
N GLN A 94 -1.07 15.38 -6.99
CA GLN A 94 0.07 16.04 -7.65
C GLN A 94 0.73 17.05 -6.71
N ALA A 95 -0.06 17.86 -6.00
CA ALA A 95 0.47 18.83 -5.03
C ALA A 95 1.26 18.13 -3.91
N LEU A 96 0.73 17.04 -3.35
CA LEU A 96 1.41 16.23 -2.33
C LEU A 96 2.74 15.66 -2.83
N CYS A 97 2.75 15.11 -4.05
CA CYS A 97 3.96 14.52 -4.64
C CYS A 97 5.07 15.54 -4.86
N ASN A 98 4.72 16.78 -5.20
CA ASN A 98 5.70 17.85 -5.40
C ASN A 98 6.26 18.41 -4.08
N GLN A 99 5.53 18.28 -2.97
CA GLN A 99 5.90 18.86 -1.68
C GLN A 99 6.66 17.89 -0.76
N LEU A 100 6.55 16.58 -1.00
CA LEU A 100 7.05 15.56 -0.08
C LEU A 100 8.22 14.78 -0.71
N PRO A 101 9.41 14.76 -0.07
CA PRO A 101 10.54 13.99 -0.56
C PRO A 101 10.38 12.51 -0.17
N PHE A 102 9.45 11.80 -0.81
CA PHE A 102 9.23 10.38 -0.55
C PHE A 102 10.49 9.57 -0.89
N ARG A 103 11.00 8.84 0.11
CA ARG A 103 12.16 7.93 -0.02
C ARG A 103 11.82 6.48 0.28
N ASP A 104 10.84 6.26 1.15
CA ASP A 104 10.39 4.91 1.49
C ASP A 104 9.71 4.24 0.28
N PRO A 105 10.15 3.03 -0.13
CA PRO A 105 9.56 2.31 -1.24
C PRO A 105 8.05 2.03 -1.10
N CYS A 106 7.57 1.76 0.11
CA CYS A 106 6.14 1.55 0.38
C CYS A 106 5.33 2.83 0.19
N ALA A 107 5.79 3.96 0.71
CA ALA A 107 5.16 5.26 0.48
C ALA A 107 5.14 5.60 -1.02
N LEU A 108 6.26 5.42 -1.73
CA LEU A 108 6.34 5.63 -3.17
C LEU A 108 5.31 4.79 -3.93
N TYR A 109 5.06 3.55 -3.50
CA TYR A 109 4.03 2.71 -4.08
C TYR A 109 2.63 3.33 -3.92
N TYR A 110 2.26 3.70 -2.69
CA TYR A 110 0.94 4.26 -2.39
C TYR A 110 0.66 5.56 -3.15
N PHE A 111 1.64 6.46 -3.25
CA PHE A 111 1.48 7.67 -4.05
C PHE A 111 1.47 7.38 -5.55
N GLY A 112 2.26 6.42 -6.02
CA GLY A 112 2.26 6.00 -7.41
C GLY A 112 0.91 5.44 -7.87
N ARG A 113 0.30 4.54 -7.08
CA ARG A 113 -1.06 4.03 -7.38
C ARG A 113 -2.12 5.13 -7.29
N GLN A 114 -1.95 6.10 -6.40
CA GLN A 114 -2.89 7.22 -6.26
C GLN A 114 -2.87 8.14 -7.49
N LEU A 115 -1.68 8.47 -8.01
CA LEU A 115 -1.54 9.23 -9.26
C LEU A 115 -2.13 8.47 -10.45
N ALA A 116 -1.82 7.18 -10.59
CA ALA A 116 -2.41 6.34 -11.64
C ALA A 116 -3.95 6.29 -11.53
N ALA A 117 -4.49 6.03 -10.34
CA ALA A 117 -5.92 5.97 -10.06
C ALA A 117 -6.67 7.29 -10.22
N THR A 118 -5.96 8.42 -10.24
CA THR A 118 -6.55 9.73 -10.50
C THR A 118 -6.32 10.21 -11.94
N GLY A 119 -5.53 9.49 -12.75
CA GLY A 119 -5.33 9.75 -14.18
C GLY A 119 -4.00 10.41 -14.54
N ASP A 120 -3.11 10.62 -13.58
CA ASP A 120 -1.71 10.98 -13.84
C ASP A 120 -0.88 9.71 -14.04
N GLU A 121 -1.08 9.06 -15.19
CA GLU A 121 -0.39 7.82 -15.54
C GLU A 121 1.14 7.98 -15.59
N PRO A 122 1.72 9.03 -16.23
CA PRO A 122 3.17 9.20 -16.27
C PRO A 122 3.79 9.40 -14.88
N GLY A 123 3.18 10.25 -14.04
CA GLY A 123 3.63 10.47 -12.67
C GLY A 123 3.49 9.20 -11.82
N GLY A 124 2.38 8.49 -11.96
CA GLY A 124 2.15 7.20 -11.30
C GLY A 124 3.22 6.17 -11.66
N LEU A 125 3.48 5.96 -12.96
CA LEU A 125 4.51 5.04 -13.44
C LEU A 125 5.91 5.40 -12.94
N GLN A 126 6.25 6.69 -12.88
CA GLN A 126 7.53 7.14 -12.36
C GLN A 126 7.71 6.76 -10.89
N LEU A 127 6.71 7.01 -10.04
CA LEU A 127 6.78 6.68 -8.61
C LEU A 127 6.77 5.17 -8.36
N LEU A 128 5.95 4.41 -9.11
CA LEU A 128 5.95 2.95 -9.06
C LEU A 128 7.31 2.37 -9.46
N GLY A 129 7.96 2.95 -10.48
CA GLY A 129 9.32 2.58 -10.87
C GLY A 129 10.31 2.74 -9.73
N ARG A 130 10.33 3.92 -9.10
CA ARG A 130 11.17 4.23 -7.93
C ARG A 130 10.87 3.32 -6.74
N SER A 131 9.61 3.01 -6.50
CA SER A 131 9.18 2.08 -5.45
C SER A 131 9.75 0.69 -5.67
N VAL A 132 9.57 0.13 -6.87
CA VAL A 132 10.12 -1.17 -7.24
C VAL A 132 11.64 -1.14 -7.11
N ASP A 133 12.33 -0.14 -7.67
CA ASP A 133 13.79 -0.03 -7.60
C ASP A 133 14.34 0.18 -6.18
N GLY A 134 13.53 0.77 -5.28
CA GLY A 134 13.82 0.86 -3.85
C GLY A 134 13.58 -0.44 -3.06
N GLY A 135 13.05 -1.50 -3.69
CA GLY A 135 12.89 -2.81 -3.07
C GLY A 135 11.45 -3.23 -2.79
N PHE A 136 10.44 -2.46 -3.21
CA PHE A 136 9.04 -2.89 -3.10
C PHE A 136 8.76 -4.01 -4.13
N SER A 137 8.72 -5.26 -3.64
CA SER A 137 8.56 -6.46 -4.49
C SER A 137 7.24 -7.21 -4.28
N CYS A 138 6.16 -6.54 -3.85
CA CYS A 138 4.85 -7.18 -3.64
C CYS A 138 4.10 -7.41 -4.97
N PHE A 139 4.57 -8.36 -5.79
CA PHE A 139 4.03 -8.58 -7.13
C PHE A 139 2.53 -8.90 -7.13
N ASP A 140 2.09 -9.85 -6.31
CA ASP A 140 0.68 -10.27 -6.25
C ASP A 140 -0.26 -9.11 -5.89
N PHE A 141 0.18 -8.22 -5.00
CA PHE A 141 -0.60 -7.04 -4.64
C PHE A 141 -0.73 -6.08 -5.82
N MET A 142 0.37 -5.77 -6.51
CA MET A 142 0.36 -4.89 -7.68
C MET A 142 -0.50 -5.46 -8.81
N MET A 143 -0.47 -6.77 -8.99
CA MET A 143 -1.26 -7.45 -10.02
C MET A 143 -2.77 -7.31 -9.81
N ARG A 144 -3.25 -7.31 -8.56
CA ARG A 144 -4.69 -7.23 -8.27
C ARG A 144 -5.19 -5.84 -7.91
N ASP A 145 -4.30 -4.86 -7.79
CA ASP A 145 -4.66 -3.52 -7.35
C ASP A 145 -5.55 -2.81 -8.39
N PRO A 146 -6.83 -2.49 -8.07
CA PRO A 146 -7.72 -1.81 -9.01
C PRO A 146 -7.28 -0.37 -9.29
N TRP A 147 -6.45 0.24 -8.42
CA TRP A 147 -5.94 1.59 -8.64
C TRP A 147 -4.90 1.66 -9.75
N LEU A 148 -4.37 0.50 -10.16
CA LEU A 148 -3.40 0.37 -11.25
C LEU A 148 -4.07 0.03 -12.59
N GLU A 149 -5.40 -0.01 -12.66
CA GLU A 149 -6.12 -0.41 -13.86
C GLU A 149 -5.76 0.44 -15.09
N ARG A 150 -5.65 1.77 -14.91
CA ARG A 150 -5.29 2.69 -16.01
C ARG A 150 -3.89 2.44 -16.58
N VAL A 151 -2.96 1.99 -15.74
CA VAL A 151 -1.58 1.72 -16.17
C VAL A 151 -1.34 0.26 -16.56
N ARG A 152 -2.34 -0.62 -16.37
CA ARG A 152 -2.20 -2.08 -16.56
C ARG A 152 -1.76 -2.46 -17.99
N GLY A 153 -2.22 -1.69 -18.98
CA GLY A 153 -1.88 -1.88 -20.39
C GLY A 153 -0.51 -1.36 -20.81
N HIS A 154 0.13 -0.50 -20.01
CA HIS A 154 1.40 0.14 -20.36
C HIS A 154 2.56 -0.85 -20.34
N GLU A 155 3.43 -0.78 -21.33
CA GLU A 155 4.66 -1.60 -21.39
C GLU A 155 5.59 -1.31 -20.21
N THR A 156 5.68 -0.04 -19.80
CA THR A 156 6.42 0.37 -18.62
C THR A 156 5.94 -0.37 -17.38
N PHE A 157 4.63 -0.38 -17.13
CA PHE A 157 4.06 -1.09 -15.97
C PHE A 157 4.32 -2.59 -16.03
N ARG A 158 4.15 -3.21 -17.21
CA ARG A 158 4.47 -4.63 -17.41
C ARG A 158 5.94 -4.94 -17.13
N ALA A 159 6.85 -4.05 -17.47
CA ALA A 159 8.26 -4.18 -17.13
C ALA A 159 8.49 -4.08 -15.61
N LEU A 160 7.80 -3.17 -14.92
CA LEU A 160 7.85 -3.05 -13.45
C LEU A 160 7.40 -4.36 -12.77
N LEU A 161 6.28 -4.93 -13.22
CA LEU A 161 5.75 -6.18 -12.71
C LEU A 161 6.74 -7.34 -12.89
N ARG A 162 7.33 -7.51 -14.08
CA ARG A 162 8.34 -8.55 -14.32
C ARG A 162 9.56 -8.42 -13.39
N ARG A 163 10.03 -7.19 -13.16
CA ARG A 163 11.16 -6.95 -12.23
C ARG A 163 10.78 -7.29 -10.79
N SER A 164 9.58 -6.91 -10.35
CA SER A 164 9.08 -7.21 -9.01
C SER A 164 8.97 -8.72 -8.79
N GLU A 165 8.35 -9.43 -9.73
CA GLU A 165 8.18 -10.89 -9.71
C GLU A 165 9.53 -11.63 -9.69
N ALA A 166 10.50 -11.18 -10.50
CA ALA A 166 11.83 -11.77 -10.51
C ALA A 166 12.56 -11.61 -9.16
N ARG A 167 12.42 -10.45 -8.51
CA ARG A 167 13.00 -10.22 -7.18
C ARG A 167 12.33 -11.08 -6.11
N GLU A 168 11.01 -11.19 -6.13
CA GLU A 168 10.26 -12.04 -5.18
C GLU A 168 10.66 -13.51 -5.32
N ARG A 169 10.71 -14.03 -6.56
CA ARG A 169 11.21 -15.39 -6.83
C ARG A 169 12.64 -15.59 -6.37
N GLY A 170 13.53 -14.64 -6.65
CA GLY A 170 14.94 -14.69 -6.23
C GLY A 170 15.08 -14.73 -4.72
N ALA A 171 14.34 -13.88 -3.99
CA ALA A 171 14.34 -13.86 -2.54
C ALA A 171 13.81 -15.18 -1.95
N ARG A 172 12.73 -15.73 -2.52
CA ARG A 172 12.17 -17.03 -2.11
C ARG A 172 13.17 -18.18 -2.35
N ALA A 173 13.82 -18.21 -3.51
CA ALA A 173 14.80 -19.23 -3.83
C ALA A 173 16.01 -19.18 -2.88
N ALA A 174 16.55 -17.98 -2.63
CA ALA A 174 17.66 -17.78 -1.71
C ALA A 174 17.31 -18.20 -0.27
N PHE A 175 16.08 -17.92 0.17
CA PHE A 175 15.59 -18.36 1.49
C PHE A 175 15.54 -19.89 1.61
N ILE A 176 15.07 -20.58 0.57
CA ILE A 176 15.00 -22.04 0.54
C ILE A 176 16.42 -22.65 0.48
N GLU A 177 17.28 -22.13 -0.38
CA GLU A 177 18.67 -22.60 -0.52
C GLU A 177 19.47 -22.44 0.78
N ALA A 178 19.21 -21.39 1.55
CA ALA A 178 19.81 -21.14 2.85
C ALA A 178 19.19 -21.99 4.00
N ASP A 179 18.33 -22.96 3.69
CA ASP A 179 17.60 -23.77 4.69
C ASP A 179 16.83 -22.89 5.69
N GLY A 180 16.23 -21.82 5.17
CA GLY A 180 15.58 -20.79 5.96
C GLY A 180 14.42 -21.30 6.81
N GLU A 181 13.77 -22.40 6.41
CA GLU A 181 12.72 -23.05 7.19
C GLU A 181 13.26 -23.58 8.53
N ARG A 182 14.49 -24.11 8.54
CA ARG A 182 15.18 -24.54 9.76
C ARG A 182 15.60 -23.35 10.63
N VAL A 183 15.99 -22.23 10.01
CA VAL A 183 16.28 -20.97 10.71
C VAL A 183 15.02 -20.40 11.39
N LEU A 184 13.86 -20.54 10.76
CA LEU A 184 12.58 -20.10 11.31
C LEU A 184 11.90 -21.13 12.24
N GLY A 185 12.51 -22.31 12.43
CA GLY A 185 11.96 -23.39 13.25
C GLY A 185 10.64 -23.98 12.73
N LEU A 186 10.42 -23.91 11.41
CA LEU A 186 9.20 -24.39 10.75
C LEU A 186 9.31 -25.83 10.25
N SER A 187 10.53 -26.38 10.18
CA SER A 187 10.79 -27.78 9.93
C SER A 187 10.78 -28.54 11.26
N GLY A 188 9.71 -29.30 11.52
CA GLY A 188 9.62 -30.29 12.58
C GLY A 188 9.87 -31.69 12.06
#